data_AF-A0A5C9B9F4-F1
#
_entry.id   AF-A0A5C9B9F4-F1
#
_cell.length_a   1.000
_cell.length_b   1.000
_cell.length_c   1.000
_cell.angle_alpha   90.00
_cell.angle_beta   90.00
_cell.angle_gamma   90.00
#
_symmetry.space_group_name_H-M   'P 1'
#
loop_
_entity.id
_entity.type
_entity.pdbx_description
1 polymer ?
#
loop_
_entity_poly.entity_id
_entity_poly.type
_entity_poly.pdbx_seq_one_letter_code
_entity_poly.pdbx_strand_id
1 'polypeptide(L)'
;MSASQEELIGKASRTKVFATELNMPNWIGGDCPSCGEWMPPNQVRCRNCRTLLNEDLKPDSVEIPQFVPLQEVDSMVEVSPSGYYVLCPHCDKELRINRKYIGQGVSCKFCAGSFRFDLSSPTAKPVAFYSDCPHCQEELRVAIKYLGMKVACKLCSGKLHFVPNSGE
;
A
#
# COMPACT_ATOMS: atom_id res chain seq x y z
N MET A 1 83.63 47.45 3.82
CA MET A 1 84.92 47.07 3.17
C MET A 1 84.93 45.55 3.09
N SER A 2 85.09 44.84 1.99
CA SER A 2 85.26 45.07 0.55
C SER A 2 85.11 43.67 -0.07
N ALA A 3 84.54 43.60 -1.27
CA ALA A 3 84.17 42.39 -1.99
C ALA A 3 85.36 41.55 -2.51
N SER A 4 85.10 40.27 -2.85
CA SER A 4 85.54 39.52 -4.07
C SER A 4 85.04 38.06 -3.93
N GLN A 5 84.14 37.47 -4.74
CA GLN A 5 84.06 37.12 -6.18
C GLN A 5 84.53 35.66 -6.49
N GLU A 6 83.94 35.07 -7.54
CA GLU A 6 84.13 33.74 -8.19
C GLU A 6 83.04 32.70 -7.83
N GLU A 7 81.92 32.51 -8.56
CA GLU A 7 81.68 32.17 -9.98
C GLU A 7 82.04 30.71 -10.34
N LEU A 8 81.03 29.86 -10.63
CA LEU A 8 81.12 28.78 -11.62
C LEU A 8 79.73 28.14 -11.93
N ILE A 9 79.12 28.65 -13.01
CA ILE A 9 78.55 27.95 -14.18
C ILE A 9 77.82 26.60 -13.95
N GLY A 10 76.56 26.48 -14.39
CA GLY A 10 76.02 25.13 -14.62
C GLY A 10 74.56 24.89 -15.00
N LYS A 11 74.09 25.49 -16.10
CA LYS A 11 73.06 24.94 -17.02
C LYS A 11 71.57 25.03 -16.62
N ALA A 12 70.88 25.68 -17.54
CA ALA A 12 69.44 25.79 -17.66
C ALA A 12 68.72 24.45 -17.75
N SER A 13 67.52 24.39 -17.15
CA SER A 13 66.40 23.78 -17.85
C SER A 13 65.10 24.48 -17.52
N ARG A 14 64.40 24.74 -18.62
CA ARG A 14 63.25 25.58 -18.81
C ARG A 14 62.02 24.81 -18.30
N THR A 15 61.68 24.96 -17.03
CA THR A 15 60.44 24.36 -16.51
C THR A 15 59.28 25.31 -16.77
N LYS A 16 58.47 24.93 -17.76
CA LYS A 16 57.17 25.50 -18.07
C LYS A 16 56.32 25.65 -16.81
N VAL A 17 55.63 26.77 -16.74
CA VAL A 17 54.41 26.95 -15.96
C VAL A 17 53.45 25.80 -16.31
N PHE A 18 53.09 25.00 -15.31
CA PHE A 18 51.88 24.19 -15.36
C PHE A 18 51.03 24.59 -14.17
N ALA A 19 49.85 25.11 -14.51
CA ALA A 19 48.82 25.55 -13.58
C ALA A 19 48.47 24.44 -12.59
N THR A 20 48.60 24.73 -11.31
CA THR A 20 48.13 23.90 -10.22
C THR A 20 46.65 24.22 -9.98
N GLU A 21 45.76 23.62 -10.77
CA GLU A 21 44.33 23.58 -10.46
C GLU A 21 43.75 22.25 -10.93
N LEU A 22 43.73 21.24 -10.06
CA LEU A 22 42.90 20.05 -10.23
C LEU A 22 42.28 19.68 -8.88
N ASN A 23 41.25 20.43 -8.51
CA ASN A 23 40.26 19.98 -7.54
C ASN A 23 39.03 19.50 -8.32
N MET A 24 39.06 18.28 -8.85
CA MET A 24 37.83 17.60 -9.28
C MET A 24 37.96 16.09 -9.02
N PRO A 25 37.19 15.53 -8.08
CA PRO A 25 37.19 14.09 -7.73
C PRO A 25 36.53 13.23 -8.82
N ASN A 26 36.61 13.62 -10.09
CA ASN A 26 35.83 13.01 -11.16
C ASN A 26 36.72 12.14 -12.07
N TRP A 27 36.22 10.97 -12.45
CA TRP A 27 36.95 10.01 -13.28
C TRP A 27 37.51 10.67 -14.54
N ILE A 28 38.81 10.57 -14.80
CA ILE A 28 39.48 11.26 -15.92
C ILE A 28 39.31 10.56 -17.28
N GLY A 29 38.67 9.40 -17.30
CA GLY A 29 38.57 8.52 -18.46
C GLY A 29 39.68 7.46 -18.48
N GLY A 30 39.38 6.27 -19.01
CA GLY A 30 40.31 5.14 -19.02
C GLY A 30 39.60 3.81 -18.79
N ASP A 31 40.38 2.72 -18.75
CA ASP A 31 39.86 1.37 -18.57
C ASP A 31 39.34 1.16 -17.15
N CYS A 32 38.15 0.58 -17.04
CA CYS A 32 37.55 0.26 -15.75
C CYS A 32 38.41 -0.77 -15.00
N PRO A 33 38.78 -0.53 -13.74
CA PRO A 33 39.66 -1.43 -12.98
C PRO A 33 39.04 -2.81 -12.70
N SER A 34 37.71 -2.94 -12.85
CA SER A 34 36.99 -4.17 -12.54
C SER A 34 36.66 -5.02 -13.76
N CYS A 35 36.47 -4.42 -14.94
CA CYS A 35 36.08 -5.18 -16.14
C CYS A 35 36.94 -4.87 -17.38
N GLY A 36 37.89 -3.95 -17.30
CA GLY A 36 38.81 -3.61 -18.39
C GLY A 36 38.20 -2.84 -19.56
N GLU A 37 36.92 -2.46 -19.49
CA GLU A 37 36.26 -1.68 -20.53
C GLU A 37 36.58 -0.20 -20.41
N TRP A 38 36.85 0.46 -21.54
CA TRP A 38 37.15 1.88 -21.57
C TRP A 38 35.91 2.71 -21.19
N MET A 39 36.08 3.61 -20.22
CA MET A 39 35.05 4.53 -19.75
C MET A 39 35.46 5.98 -20.02
N PRO A 40 34.56 6.83 -20.55
CA PRO A 40 34.83 8.24 -20.78
C PRO A 40 35.00 9.04 -19.48
N PRO A 41 35.57 10.26 -19.53
CA PRO A 41 35.70 11.13 -18.37
C PRO A 41 34.35 11.52 -17.75
N ASN A 42 34.40 11.95 -16.48
CA ASN A 42 33.28 12.38 -15.64
C ASN A 42 32.25 11.30 -15.30
N GLN A 43 32.62 10.04 -15.42
CA GLN A 43 31.75 8.91 -15.13
C GLN A 43 31.85 8.48 -13.66
N VAL A 44 30.71 8.41 -12.97
CA VAL A 44 30.66 7.95 -11.56
C VAL A 44 30.70 6.43 -11.44
N ARG A 45 30.05 5.70 -12.37
CA ARG A 45 30.01 4.23 -12.40
C ARG A 45 30.28 3.70 -13.79
N CYS A 46 31.00 2.58 -13.87
CA CYS A 46 31.21 1.86 -15.11
C CYS A 46 29.88 1.46 -15.75
N ARG A 47 29.68 1.74 -17.04
CA ARG A 47 28.47 1.36 -17.79
C ARG A 47 28.29 -0.15 -17.92
N ASN A 48 29.38 -0.92 -17.91
CA ASN A 48 29.35 -2.36 -18.08
C ASN A 48 29.12 -3.11 -16.74
N CYS A 49 29.97 -2.87 -15.74
CA CYS A 49 29.93 -3.62 -14.47
C CYS A 49 29.36 -2.83 -13.27
N ARG A 50 29.01 -1.55 -13.45
CA ARG A 50 28.49 -0.63 -12.40
C ARG A 50 29.46 -0.34 -11.23
N THR A 51 30.71 -0.80 -11.31
CA THR A 51 31.76 -0.45 -10.36
C THR A 51 31.88 1.06 -10.22
N LEU A 52 31.99 1.52 -8.98
CA LEU A 52 32.17 2.92 -8.66
C LEU A 52 33.58 3.35 -9.11
N LEU A 53 33.66 4.34 -9.99
CA LEU A 53 34.91 4.83 -10.58
C LEU A 53 35.43 6.08 -9.87
N ASN A 54 34.58 6.71 -9.07
CA ASN A 54 34.95 7.84 -8.23
C ASN A 54 35.21 7.35 -6.80
N GLU A 55 36.46 7.44 -6.35
CA GLU A 55 36.91 6.94 -5.04
C GLU A 55 36.48 7.83 -3.87
N ASP A 56 36.11 9.09 -4.14
CA ASP A 56 35.61 10.02 -3.12
C ASP A 56 34.14 9.77 -2.79
N LEU A 57 33.45 8.97 -3.59
CA LEU A 57 32.09 8.51 -3.32
C LEU A 57 32.12 7.17 -2.59
N LYS A 58 31.25 7.01 -1.61
CA LYS A 58 30.97 5.73 -0.96
C LYS A 58 29.55 5.32 -1.29
N PRO A 59 29.25 4.02 -1.47
CA PRO A 59 27.87 3.57 -1.61
C PRO A 59 27.13 3.88 -0.31
N ASP A 60 26.19 4.82 -0.38
CA ASP A 60 25.25 5.07 0.70
C ASP A 60 24.24 3.91 0.72
N SER A 61 24.28 3.09 1.77
CA SER A 61 23.31 2.04 1.98
C SER A 61 22.11 2.66 2.70
N VAL A 62 21.06 3.00 1.94
CA VAL A 62 19.77 3.34 2.54
C VAL A 62 19.20 2.05 3.12
N GLU A 63 19.21 1.91 4.45
CA GLU A 63 18.48 0.85 5.13
C GLU A 63 16.98 1.07 4.88
N ILE A 64 16.37 0.19 4.09
CA ILE A 64 14.92 0.22 3.88
C ILE A 64 14.28 -0.22 5.20
N PRO A 65 13.52 0.66 5.90
CA PRO A 65 12.88 0.27 7.15
C PRO A 65 11.92 -0.88 6.91
N GLN A 66 11.80 -1.79 7.89
CA GLN A 66 10.82 -2.87 7.81
C GLN A 66 9.41 -2.30 7.73
N PHE A 67 8.60 -2.88 6.84
CA PHE A 67 7.19 -2.53 6.73
C PHE A 67 6.48 -2.84 8.05
N VAL A 68 5.99 -1.81 8.73
CA VAL A 68 5.13 -1.95 9.90
C VAL A 68 3.69 -1.72 9.43
N PRO A 69 2.84 -2.76 9.38
CA PRO A 69 1.42 -2.57 9.05
C PRO A 69 0.76 -1.67 10.09
N LEU A 70 -0.07 -0.73 9.63
CA LEU A 70 -0.82 0.13 10.53
C LEU A 70 -1.84 -0.71 11.32
N GLN A 71 -1.74 -0.65 12.64
CA GLN A 71 -2.53 -1.41 13.62
C GLN A 71 -4.06 -1.20 13.46
N GLU A 72 -4.47 -0.12 12.77
CA GLU A 72 -5.86 0.26 12.54
C GLU A 72 -6.56 -0.60 11.47
N VAL A 73 -5.81 -1.27 10.60
CA VAL A 73 -6.37 -2.16 9.56
C VAL A 73 -6.81 -3.52 10.16
N ASP A 74 -6.36 -3.86 11.36
CA ASP A 74 -6.50 -5.21 11.94
C ASP A 74 -7.69 -5.37 12.91
N SER A 75 -8.47 -4.32 13.17
CA SER A 75 -9.51 -4.36 14.22
C SER A 75 -10.96 -4.36 13.72
N MET A 76 -11.21 -4.26 12.42
CA MET A 76 -12.58 -4.31 11.87
C MET A 76 -12.88 -5.71 11.34
N VAL A 77 -13.78 -6.43 12.01
CA VAL A 77 -14.21 -7.74 11.52
C VAL A 77 -15.35 -7.56 10.53
N GLU A 78 -15.19 -8.10 9.33
CA GLU A 78 -16.24 -8.11 8.32
C GLU A 78 -17.33 -9.12 8.69
N VAL A 79 -18.58 -8.68 8.62
CA VAL A 79 -19.75 -9.51 8.95
C VAL A 79 -20.78 -9.36 7.85
N SER A 80 -21.19 -10.49 7.26
CA SER A 80 -22.26 -10.51 6.27
C SER A 80 -23.62 -10.80 6.92
N PRO A 81 -24.74 -10.27 6.39
CA PRO A 81 -26.07 -10.61 6.86
C PRO A 81 -26.37 -12.11 6.74
N SER A 82 -26.83 -12.73 7.83
CA SER A 82 -27.35 -14.12 7.88
C SER A 82 -28.76 -14.21 7.28
N GLY A 83 -29.54 -13.13 7.36
CA GLY A 83 -30.83 -12.99 6.71
C GLY A 83 -31.44 -11.62 6.91
N TYR A 84 -32.66 -11.44 6.38
CA TYR A 84 -33.30 -10.13 6.25
C TYR A 84 -34.69 -10.12 6.87
N TYR A 85 -35.08 -8.96 7.36
CA TYR A 85 -36.45 -8.60 7.70
C TYR A 85 -37.01 -7.79 6.53
N VAL A 86 -38.05 -8.31 5.88
CA VAL A 86 -38.69 -7.69 4.72
C VAL A 86 -40.17 -7.47 5.00
N LEU A 87 -40.74 -6.41 4.44
CA LEU A 87 -42.19 -6.20 4.47
C LEU A 87 -42.85 -7.02 3.36
N CYS A 88 -43.91 -7.74 3.69
CA CYS A 88 -44.70 -8.46 2.70
C CYS A 88 -45.44 -7.47 1.77
N PRO A 89 -45.32 -7.59 0.43
CA PRO A 89 -46.00 -6.68 -0.51
C PRO A 89 -47.53 -6.78 -0.50
N HIS A 90 -48.11 -7.80 0.13
CA HIS A 90 -49.55 -8.03 0.17
C HIS A 90 -50.23 -7.57 1.46
N CYS A 91 -49.49 -7.58 2.59
CA CYS A 91 -50.07 -7.33 3.90
C CYS A 91 -49.21 -6.46 4.82
N ASP A 92 -48.09 -5.94 4.32
CA ASP A 92 -47.13 -5.05 5.01
C ASP A 92 -46.58 -5.59 6.34
N LYS A 93 -46.76 -6.88 6.62
CA LYS A 93 -46.20 -7.52 7.82
C LYS A 93 -44.73 -7.86 7.60
N GLU A 94 -43.93 -7.67 8.64
CA GLU A 94 -42.51 -8.02 8.64
C GLU A 94 -42.34 -9.55 8.64
N LEU A 95 -41.54 -10.04 7.69
CA LEU A 95 -41.16 -11.42 7.52
C LEU A 95 -39.65 -11.55 7.72
N ARG A 96 -39.25 -12.56 8.50
CA ARG A 96 -37.85 -12.95 8.66
C ARG A 96 -37.51 -14.03 7.65
N ILE A 97 -36.58 -13.73 6.74
CA ILE A 97 -36.20 -14.60 5.63
C ILE A 97 -34.68 -14.80 5.64
N ASN A 98 -34.25 -16.06 5.61
CA ASN A 98 -32.82 -16.40 5.55
C ASN A 98 -32.21 -16.02 4.19
N ARG A 99 -30.94 -15.59 4.18
CA ARG A 99 -30.24 -15.20 2.96
C ARG A 99 -30.24 -16.28 1.87
N LYS A 100 -30.32 -17.57 2.23
CA LYS A 100 -30.35 -18.68 1.25
C LYS A 100 -31.55 -18.63 0.30
N TYR A 101 -32.60 -17.91 0.66
CA TYR A 101 -33.80 -17.75 -0.17
C TYR A 101 -33.73 -16.52 -1.09
N ILE A 102 -32.63 -15.77 -1.11
CA ILE A 102 -32.44 -14.68 -2.08
C ILE A 102 -32.55 -15.27 -3.50
N GLY A 103 -33.33 -14.60 -4.35
CA GLY A 103 -33.67 -15.03 -5.70
C GLY A 103 -34.81 -16.05 -5.77
N GLN A 104 -35.25 -16.63 -4.65
CA GLN A 104 -36.28 -17.68 -4.60
C GLN A 104 -37.69 -17.11 -4.37
N GLY A 105 -38.70 -17.91 -4.71
CA GLY A 105 -40.10 -17.64 -4.37
C GLY A 105 -40.37 -18.00 -2.91
N VAL A 106 -40.88 -17.04 -2.14
CA VAL A 106 -41.22 -17.20 -0.73
C VAL A 106 -42.70 -16.87 -0.52
N SER A 107 -43.32 -17.52 0.47
CA SER A 107 -44.72 -17.29 0.81
C SER A 107 -44.83 -16.62 2.17
N CYS A 108 -45.66 -15.58 2.26
CA CYS A 108 -45.95 -14.90 3.51
C CYS A 108 -46.73 -15.82 4.46
N LYS A 109 -46.22 -16.03 5.67
CA LYS A 109 -46.91 -16.82 6.70
C LYS A 109 -48.22 -16.22 7.22
N PHE A 110 -48.50 -14.95 6.92
CA PHE A 110 -49.66 -14.23 7.44
C PHE A 110 -50.81 -14.13 6.44
N CYS A 111 -50.52 -13.91 5.16
CA CYS A 111 -51.55 -13.74 4.12
C CYS A 111 -51.47 -14.80 3.01
N ALA A 112 -50.54 -15.75 3.10
CA ALA A 112 -50.24 -16.76 2.08
C ALA A 112 -49.82 -16.21 0.69
N GLY A 113 -49.66 -14.89 0.56
CA GLY A 113 -49.20 -14.27 -0.68
C GLY A 113 -47.75 -14.66 -1.00
N SER A 114 -47.51 -15.07 -2.24
CA SER A 114 -46.20 -15.48 -2.73
C SER A 114 -45.54 -14.36 -3.52
N PHE A 115 -44.25 -14.17 -3.28
CA PHE A 115 -43.45 -13.17 -3.99
C PHE A 115 -42.01 -13.66 -4.14
N ARG A 116 -41.27 -13.07 -5.08
CA ARG A 116 -39.86 -13.35 -5.25
C ARG A 116 -39.06 -12.51 -4.27
N PHE A 117 -38.25 -13.15 -3.43
CA PHE A 117 -37.37 -12.44 -2.51
C PHE A 117 -36.09 -12.02 -3.24
N ASP A 118 -35.99 -10.75 -3.59
CA ASP A 118 -34.79 -10.18 -4.23
C ASP A 118 -34.49 -8.81 -3.62
N LEU A 119 -33.27 -8.66 -3.10
CA LEU A 119 -32.77 -7.43 -2.47
C LEU A 119 -32.60 -6.28 -3.47
N SER A 120 -32.46 -6.60 -4.76
CA SER A 120 -32.33 -5.62 -5.84
C SER A 120 -33.70 -5.11 -6.31
N SER A 121 -34.76 -5.86 -6.03
CA SER A 121 -36.11 -5.57 -6.50
C SER A 121 -36.88 -4.66 -5.52
N PRO A 122 -37.72 -3.73 -6.01
CA PRO A 122 -38.54 -2.89 -5.14
C PRO A 122 -39.72 -3.65 -4.49
N THR A 123 -39.99 -4.89 -4.90
CA THR A 123 -41.13 -5.70 -4.46
C THR A 123 -41.02 -6.15 -3.01
N ALA A 124 -39.81 -6.45 -2.54
CA ALA A 124 -39.57 -6.95 -1.19
C ALA A 124 -38.49 -6.10 -0.50
N LYS A 125 -38.87 -4.89 -0.08
CA LYS A 125 -37.93 -3.94 0.54
C LYS A 125 -37.42 -4.49 1.88
N PRO A 126 -36.11 -4.74 2.03
CA PRO A 126 -35.52 -5.08 3.31
C PRO A 126 -35.53 -3.85 4.23
N VAL A 127 -36.08 -4.00 5.43
CA VAL A 127 -36.10 -2.94 6.47
C VAL A 127 -34.94 -3.10 7.45
N ALA A 128 -34.55 -4.34 7.72
CA ALA A 128 -33.46 -4.70 8.61
C ALA A 128 -32.84 -6.02 8.18
N PHE A 129 -31.71 -6.37 8.78
CA PHE A 129 -31.09 -7.68 8.66
C PHE A 129 -30.68 -8.19 10.03
N TYR A 130 -30.39 -9.49 10.10
CA TYR A 130 -29.77 -10.10 11.26
C TYR A 130 -28.45 -10.77 10.91
N SER A 131 -27.52 -10.72 11.85
CA SER A 131 -26.18 -11.30 11.74
C SER A 131 -25.63 -11.57 13.14
N ASP A 132 -24.80 -12.59 13.29
CA ASP A 132 -24.19 -12.92 14.58
C ASP A 132 -22.91 -12.11 14.77
N CYS A 133 -22.70 -11.58 15.97
CA CYS A 133 -21.49 -10.83 16.27
C CYS A 133 -20.30 -11.81 16.43
N PRO A 134 -19.20 -11.68 15.69
CA PRO A 134 -18.02 -12.56 15.85
C PRO A 134 -17.34 -12.40 17.22
N HIS A 135 -17.53 -11.27 17.89
CA HIS A 135 -16.92 -10.98 19.20
C HIS A 135 -17.68 -11.56 20.39
N CYS A 136 -19.02 -11.57 20.34
CA CYS A 136 -19.85 -12.02 21.45
C CYS A 136 -20.87 -13.11 21.08
N GLN A 137 -20.91 -13.54 19.83
CA GLN A 137 -21.76 -14.62 19.28
C GLN A 137 -23.28 -14.39 19.37
N GLU A 138 -23.69 -13.21 19.84
CA GLU A 138 -25.09 -12.82 19.93
C GLU A 138 -25.66 -12.35 18.57
N GLU A 139 -26.93 -12.68 18.32
CA GLU A 139 -27.65 -12.24 17.12
C GLU A 139 -27.97 -10.74 17.20
N LEU A 140 -27.48 -9.99 16.22
CA LEU A 140 -27.74 -8.56 16.09
C LEU A 140 -28.84 -8.33 15.07
N ARG A 141 -29.90 -7.60 15.47
CA ARG A 141 -30.83 -6.97 14.52
C ARG A 141 -30.32 -5.58 14.16
N VAL A 142 -30.10 -5.34 12.87
CA VAL A 142 -29.46 -4.14 12.35
C VAL A 142 -30.32 -3.52 11.25
N ALA A 143 -30.56 -2.21 11.31
CA ALA A 143 -31.32 -1.53 10.27
C ALA A 143 -30.57 -1.56 8.93
N ILE A 144 -31.28 -1.71 7.82
CA ILE A 144 -30.67 -1.92 6.49
C ILE A 144 -29.69 -0.80 6.09
N LYS A 145 -29.91 0.43 6.59
CA LYS A 145 -29.03 1.57 6.36
C LYS A 145 -27.57 1.34 6.79
N TYR A 146 -27.33 0.49 7.79
CA TYR A 146 -25.98 0.19 8.28
C TYR A 146 -25.24 -0.85 7.44
N LEU A 147 -25.86 -1.42 6.41
CA LEU A 147 -25.16 -2.26 5.45
C LEU A 147 -24.11 -1.43 4.70
N GLY A 148 -22.88 -1.91 4.64
CA GLY A 148 -21.71 -1.18 4.13
C GLY A 148 -21.01 -0.28 5.15
N MET A 149 -21.58 -0.08 6.35
CA MET A 149 -21.01 0.80 7.37
C MET A 149 -20.11 0.08 8.37
N LYS A 150 -19.13 0.83 8.90
CA LYS A 150 -18.33 0.47 10.06
C LYS A 150 -19.05 0.91 11.33
N VAL A 151 -19.32 -0.02 12.23
CA VAL A 151 -20.08 0.24 13.46
C VAL A 151 -19.51 -0.56 14.63
N ALA A 152 -19.91 -0.19 15.86
CA ALA A 152 -19.64 -1.00 17.04
C ALA A 152 -20.86 -1.88 17.36
N CYS A 153 -20.60 -3.11 17.80
CA CYS A 153 -21.64 -3.99 18.33
C CYS A 153 -22.31 -3.35 19.55
N LYS A 154 -23.64 -3.31 19.57
CA LYS A 154 -24.41 -2.74 20.70
C LYS A 154 -24.22 -3.49 22.03
N LEU A 155 -23.76 -4.74 21.99
CA LEU A 155 -23.66 -5.62 23.16
C LEU A 155 -22.24 -5.68 23.73
N CYS A 156 -21.23 -5.85 22.87
CA CYS A 156 -19.83 -5.99 23.30
C CYS A 156 -18.91 -4.85 22.87
N SER A 157 -19.43 -3.83 22.16
CA SER A 157 -18.64 -2.75 21.56
C SER A 157 -17.54 -3.20 20.58
N GLY A 158 -17.56 -4.47 20.18
CA GLY A 158 -16.67 -5.01 19.16
C GLY A 158 -16.85 -4.29 17.82
N LYS A 159 -15.75 -4.00 17.15
CA LYS A 159 -15.74 -3.27 15.88
C LYS A 159 -16.14 -4.18 14.73
N LEU A 160 -17.17 -3.79 13.99
CA LEU A 160 -17.80 -4.57 12.93
C LEU A 160 -17.91 -3.75 11.65
N HIS A 161 -17.65 -4.38 10.51
CA HIS A 161 -17.96 -3.81 9.20
C HIS A 161 -19.00 -4.70 8.53
N PHE A 162 -20.23 -4.19 8.38
CA PHE A 162 -21.26 -4.95 7.70
C PHE A 162 -21.05 -4.89 6.19
N VAL A 163 -20.77 -6.02 5.57
CA VAL A 163 -20.54 -6.11 4.12
C VAL A 163 -21.75 -6.77 3.44
N PRO A 164 -22.19 -6.27 2.26
CA PRO A 164 -23.22 -6.97 1.49
C PRO A 164 -22.72 -8.36 1.13
N ASN A 165 -23.63 -9.34 1.04
CA ASN A 165 -23.28 -10.65 0.49
C ASN A 165 -22.97 -10.44 -1.01
N SER A 166 -21.69 -10.38 -1.38
CA SER A 166 -21.24 -10.53 -2.76
C SER A 166 -21.60 -11.96 -3.18
N GLY A 167 -22.61 -12.09 -4.04
CA GLY A 167 -22.99 -13.38 -4.61
C GLY A 167 -21.81 -13.97 -5.36
N GLU A 168 -21.34 -15.11 -4.91
CA GLU A 168 -20.57 -16.07 -5.72
C GLU A 168 -21.51 -16.85 -6.63
#